data_AF-A0A518HF03-F1
#
_entry.id   AF-A0A518HF03-F1
#
_cell.length_a   1.000
_cell.length_b   1.000
_cell.length_c   1.000
_cell.angle_alpha   90.00
_cell.angle_beta   90.00
_cell.angle_gamma   90.00
#
_symmetry.space_group_name_H-M   'P 1'
#
loop_
_entity.id
_entity.type
_entity.pdbx_description
1 polymer ?
#
loop_
_entity_poly.entity_id
_entity_poly.type
_entity_poly.pdbx_seq_one_letter_code
_entity_poly.pdbx_strand_id
1 'polypeptide(L)'
;MSRGGGSKAKEASGPRRRSAPRPGKTSGSSGPTAGTRLVAALREGIEALRSEGPGASAVTVRTYRLGVEPPPEVGPAEARAARAELGLSQSVFAEFLGVSPSTVRAWEQGKRGPSPLARRFLGEIRREPEHWRRAVRAHLKEGPAGG
;
A
#
# COMPACT_ATOMS: atom_id res chain seq x y z
N MET A 1 -17.59 -61.89 -31.55
CA MET A 1 -17.41 -63.35 -31.44
C MET A 1 -16.15 -63.74 -32.18
N SER A 2 -15.44 -64.77 -31.69
CA SER A 2 -14.24 -65.44 -32.24
C SER A 2 -12.91 -64.67 -32.14
N ARG A 3 -12.01 -65.04 -31.21
CA ARG A 3 -11.06 -66.19 -31.27
C ARG A 3 -10.05 -65.93 -32.40
N GLY A 4 -8.76 -65.66 -32.17
CA GLY A 4 -7.83 -66.30 -31.25
C GLY A 4 -7.02 -67.35 -32.02
N GLY A 5 -5.69 -67.25 -32.05
CA GLY A 5 -4.83 -68.33 -32.54
C GLY A 5 -3.54 -67.88 -33.22
N GLY A 6 -2.49 -67.69 -32.43
CA GLY A 6 -1.10 -67.61 -32.89
C GLY A 6 -0.22 -68.28 -31.83
N SER A 7 0.18 -69.52 -32.10
CA SER A 7 0.87 -70.41 -31.16
C SER A 7 2.40 -70.29 -31.26
N LYS A 8 3.00 -70.01 -30.10
CA LYS A 8 4.29 -70.46 -29.52
C LYS A 8 5.44 -71.00 -30.40
N ALA A 9 6.62 -70.44 -30.14
CA ALA A 9 7.88 -71.12 -29.78
C ALA A 9 8.66 -70.12 -28.88
N LYS A 10 8.98 -70.30 -27.59
CA LYS A 10 9.63 -71.33 -26.76
C LYS A 10 11.16 -71.42 -26.94
N GLU A 11 11.88 -70.51 -26.31
CA GLU A 11 13.26 -70.68 -25.81
C GLU A 11 13.37 -69.87 -24.51
N ALA A 12 13.47 -70.50 -23.35
CA ALA A 12 14.68 -71.03 -22.70
C ALA A 12 15.05 -70.10 -21.53
N SER A 13 14.98 -70.69 -20.34
CA SER A 13 14.96 -70.06 -19.03
C SER A 13 16.37 -69.79 -18.50
N GLY A 14 16.75 -68.52 -18.36
CA GLY A 14 17.90 -68.09 -17.56
C GLY A 14 17.47 -67.68 -16.13
N PRO A 15 18.33 -67.83 -15.10
CA PRO A 15 17.92 -67.66 -13.71
C PRO A 15 17.57 -66.20 -13.40
N ARG A 16 16.40 -66.01 -12.79
CA ARG A 16 15.90 -64.72 -12.28
C ARG A 16 16.84 -64.21 -11.19
N ARG A 17 17.69 -63.21 -11.49
CA ARG A 17 18.30 -62.36 -10.46
C ARG A 17 17.17 -61.65 -9.71
N ARG A 18 16.98 -61.97 -8.43
CA ARG A 18 16.12 -61.22 -7.53
C ARG A 18 16.77 -59.86 -7.28
N SER A 19 16.17 -58.81 -7.84
CA SER A 19 16.52 -57.42 -7.54
C SER A 19 16.14 -57.12 -6.09
N ALA A 20 17.09 -56.68 -5.27
CA ALA A 20 16.83 -56.18 -3.93
C ALA A 20 15.88 -54.96 -3.96
N PRO A 21 15.12 -54.69 -2.87
CA PRO A 21 14.25 -53.52 -2.80
C PRO A 21 15.11 -52.24 -2.84
N ARG A 22 14.76 -51.30 -3.71
CA ARG A 22 15.33 -49.95 -3.71
C ARG A 22 14.89 -49.25 -2.41
N PRO A 23 15.81 -48.66 -1.63
CA PRO A 23 15.41 -47.87 -0.46
C PRO A 23 14.62 -46.65 -0.94
N GLY A 24 13.46 -46.44 -0.32
CA GLY A 24 12.63 -45.26 -0.55
C GLY A 24 13.42 -43.99 -0.27
N LYS A 25 13.40 -43.04 -1.20
CA LYS A 25 13.83 -41.66 -0.93
C LYS A 25 12.82 -41.03 0.04
N THR A 26 13.09 -41.13 1.33
CA THR A 26 12.58 -40.16 2.30
C THR A 26 13.47 -38.92 2.21
N SER A 27 13.22 -38.02 1.25
CA SER A 27 13.78 -36.67 1.33
C SER A 27 12.80 -35.79 2.08
N GLY A 28 12.79 -35.91 3.40
CA GLY A 28 12.37 -34.80 4.24
C GLY A 28 13.37 -33.68 4.02
N SER A 29 12.90 -32.52 3.55
CA SER A 29 13.71 -31.32 3.45
C SER A 29 14.07 -30.85 4.87
N SER A 30 15.10 -31.45 5.46
CA SER A 30 15.58 -31.11 6.80
C SER A 30 16.53 -29.93 6.71
N GLY A 31 15.95 -28.78 6.36
CA GLY A 31 16.58 -27.48 6.48
C GLY A 31 15.60 -26.53 7.14
N PRO A 32 16.06 -25.58 7.96
CA PRO A 32 15.18 -24.59 8.54
C PRO A 32 14.45 -23.84 7.42
N THR A 33 13.12 -23.88 7.48
CA THR A 33 12.26 -23.13 6.56
C THR A 33 12.60 -21.65 6.63
N ALA A 34 12.26 -20.90 5.57
CA ALA A 34 12.45 -19.44 5.56
C ALA A 34 11.82 -18.76 6.80
N GLY A 35 10.65 -19.26 7.24
CA GLY A 35 9.99 -18.78 8.46
C GLY A 35 10.84 -19.01 9.71
N THR A 36 11.39 -20.22 9.90
CA THR A 36 12.24 -20.49 11.06
C THR A 36 13.55 -19.69 11.06
N ARG A 37 14.12 -19.40 9.88
CA ARG A 37 15.30 -18.54 9.74
C ARG A 37 14.98 -17.08 10.04
N LEU A 38 13.85 -16.55 9.57
CA LEU A 38 13.41 -15.17 9.87
C LEU A 38 13.15 -14.98 11.37
N VAL A 39 12.45 -15.92 12.00
CA VAL A 39 12.15 -15.87 13.44
C VAL A 39 13.44 -15.97 14.26
N ALA A 40 14.38 -16.83 13.86
CA ALA A 40 15.69 -16.92 14.53
C ALA A 40 16.47 -15.61 14.43
N ALA A 41 16.56 -15.03 13.21
CA ALA A 41 17.28 -13.78 12.98
C ALA A 41 16.65 -12.59 13.75
N LEU A 42 15.31 -12.51 13.82
CA LEU A 42 14.63 -11.47 14.60
C LEU A 42 14.84 -11.63 16.10
N ARG A 43 14.82 -12.87 16.61
CA ARG A 43 15.09 -13.15 18.03
C ARG A 43 16.51 -12.79 18.41
N GLU A 44 17.49 -13.16 17.58
CA GLU A 44 18.89 -12.81 17.75
C GLU A 44 19.08 -11.27 17.72
N GLY A 45 18.43 -10.59 16.78
CA GLY A 45 18.45 -9.12 16.72
C GLY A 45 17.82 -8.44 17.93
N ILE A 46 16.68 -8.94 18.44
CA ILE A 46 16.03 -8.40 19.65
C ILE A 46 16.90 -8.65 20.89
N GLU A 47 17.53 -9.82 20.99
CA GLU A 47 18.39 -10.15 22.13
C GLU A 47 19.68 -9.33 22.10
N ALA A 48 20.26 -9.10 20.93
CA ALA A 48 21.38 -8.18 20.75
C ALA A 48 21.01 -6.76 21.20
N LEU A 49 19.80 -6.28 20.89
CA LEU A 49 19.31 -4.97 21.36
C LEU A 49 19.05 -4.90 22.88
N ARG A 50 18.91 -6.04 23.57
CA ARG A 50 18.65 -6.12 25.04
C ARG A 50 19.92 -6.35 25.85
N SER A 51 20.85 -7.15 25.31
CA SER A 51 22.10 -7.56 25.97
C SER A 51 23.19 -6.49 25.89
N GLU A 52 23.13 -5.65 24.86
CA GLU A 52 23.99 -4.48 24.72
C GLU A 52 23.29 -3.30 25.42
N GLY A 53 23.89 -2.78 26.49
CA GLY A 53 23.64 -1.38 26.87
C GLY A 53 23.92 -0.48 25.66
N PRO A 54 23.37 0.76 25.58
CA PRO A 54 23.37 1.56 24.35
C PRO A 54 24.79 1.69 23.75
N GLY A 55 25.12 0.85 22.77
CA GLY A 55 26.52 0.42 22.59
C GLY A 55 26.85 -0.29 21.29
N ALA A 56 26.62 -1.60 21.11
CA ALA A 56 26.98 -2.22 19.84
C ALA A 56 26.02 -1.87 18.72
N SER A 57 26.61 -1.29 17.68
CA SER A 57 26.08 -1.22 16.32
C SER A 57 24.58 -0.95 16.30
N ALA A 58 24.19 0.10 17.02
CA ALA A 58 22.81 0.54 17.09
C ALA A 58 22.31 0.68 15.65
N VAL A 59 21.23 -0.01 15.33
CA VAL A 59 20.39 0.37 14.20
C VAL A 59 19.98 1.81 14.50
N THR A 60 20.74 2.76 13.96
CA THR A 60 20.58 4.18 14.25
C THR A 60 19.38 4.65 13.44
N VAL A 61 18.20 4.49 14.04
CA VAL A 61 17.00 5.11 13.49
C VAL A 61 17.20 6.62 13.63
N ARG A 62 17.22 7.32 12.50
CA ARG A 62 17.23 8.78 12.51
C ARG A 62 15.90 9.25 13.09
N THR A 63 15.92 9.73 14.32
CA THR A 63 14.75 10.31 14.97
C THR A 63 14.57 11.75 14.48
N TYR A 64 13.50 12.00 13.74
CA TYR A 64 13.11 13.35 13.35
C TYR A 64 12.04 13.85 14.31
N ARG A 65 12.27 14.99 14.97
CA ARG A 65 11.18 15.74 15.62
C ARG A 65 10.61 16.71 14.62
N LEU A 66 9.34 16.54 14.28
CA LEU A 66 8.65 17.43 13.36
C LEU A 66 8.13 18.65 14.14
N GLY A 67 8.90 19.75 14.11
CA GLY A 67 8.52 21.04 14.72
C GLY A 67 7.53 21.80 13.84
N VAL A 68 6.35 21.22 13.57
CA VAL A 68 5.35 21.81 12.69
C VAL A 68 4.20 22.35 13.52
N GLU A 69 4.04 23.67 13.45
CA GLU A 69 2.91 24.33 14.09
C GLU A 69 1.56 23.80 13.54
N PRO A 70 0.51 23.81 14.37
CA PRO A 70 -0.85 23.61 13.89
C PRO A 70 -1.16 24.59 12.76
N PRO A 71 -1.96 24.19 11.76
CA PRO A 71 -2.40 25.12 10.73
C PRO A 71 -3.17 26.26 11.40
N PRO A 72 -2.96 27.51 10.95
CA PRO A 72 -3.72 28.65 11.45
C PRO A 72 -5.21 28.42 11.24
N GLU A 73 -6.02 29.10 12.04
CA GLU A 73 -7.46 29.13 11.81
C GLU A 73 -7.75 29.69 10.42
N VAL A 74 -8.75 29.12 9.75
CA VAL A 74 -9.19 29.56 8.43
C VAL A 74 -10.61 30.09 8.56
N GLY A 75 -10.75 31.39 8.41
CA GLY A 75 -12.02 32.09 8.43
C GLY A 75 -12.82 31.94 7.12
N PRO A 76 -14.07 32.43 7.11
CA PRO A 76 -14.97 32.28 5.96
C PRO A 76 -14.44 32.92 4.67
N ALA A 77 -13.82 34.10 4.80
CA ALA A 77 -13.23 34.82 3.69
C ALA A 77 -12.04 34.07 3.08
N GLU A 78 -11.25 33.40 3.91
CA GLU A 78 -10.04 32.68 3.50
C GLU A 78 -10.40 31.35 2.83
N ALA A 79 -11.42 30.65 3.34
CA ALA A 79 -11.99 29.49 2.67
C ALA A 79 -12.53 29.85 1.28
N ARG A 80 -13.24 30.99 1.17
CA ARG A 80 -13.74 31.50 -0.12
C ARG A 80 -12.59 31.89 -1.05
N ALA A 81 -11.55 32.54 -0.53
CA ALA A 81 -10.38 32.92 -1.30
C ALA A 81 -9.67 31.69 -1.89
N ALA A 82 -9.42 30.65 -1.09
CA ALA A 82 -8.81 29.41 -1.56
C ALA A 82 -9.59 28.77 -2.73
N ARG A 83 -10.93 28.80 -2.68
CA ARG A 83 -11.76 28.36 -3.82
C ARG A 83 -11.60 29.27 -5.03
N ALA A 84 -11.61 30.59 -4.82
CA ALA A 84 -11.52 31.58 -5.88
C ALA A 84 -10.17 31.51 -6.62
N GLU A 85 -9.07 31.24 -5.92
CA GLU A 85 -7.73 31.01 -6.49
C GLU A 85 -7.70 29.88 -7.53
N LEU A 86 -8.60 28.91 -7.39
CA LEU A 86 -8.75 27.80 -8.34
C LEU A 86 -9.78 28.08 -9.44
N GLY A 87 -10.55 29.16 -9.35
CA GLY A 87 -11.60 29.51 -10.31
C GLY A 87 -12.80 28.55 -10.28
N LEU A 88 -13.04 27.86 -9.14
CA LEU A 88 -14.05 26.81 -9.05
C LEU A 88 -15.37 27.30 -8.42
N SER A 89 -16.49 26.70 -8.85
CA SER A 89 -17.77 26.82 -8.15
C SER A 89 -17.73 26.06 -6.82
N GLN A 90 -18.66 26.33 -5.90
CA GLN A 90 -18.69 25.65 -4.59
C GLN A 90 -18.85 24.13 -4.72
N SER A 91 -19.65 23.65 -5.67
CA SER A 91 -19.87 22.21 -5.88
C SER A 91 -18.63 21.52 -6.43
N VAL A 92 -18.00 22.09 -7.46
CA VAL A 92 -16.78 21.52 -8.06
C VAL A 92 -15.61 21.58 -7.08
N PHE A 93 -15.51 22.65 -6.28
CA PHE A 93 -14.51 22.73 -5.22
C PHE A 93 -14.75 21.68 -4.13
N ALA A 94 -16.00 21.44 -3.76
CA ALA A 94 -16.33 20.41 -2.78
C ALA A 94 -15.94 19.01 -3.28
N GLU A 95 -16.21 18.70 -4.55
CA GLU A 95 -15.78 17.46 -5.21
C GLU A 95 -14.26 17.33 -5.21
N PHE A 96 -13.54 18.40 -5.59
CA PHE A 96 -12.09 18.43 -5.55
C PHE A 96 -11.50 18.18 -4.15
N LEU A 97 -12.15 18.71 -3.10
CA LEU A 97 -11.76 18.51 -1.72
C LEU A 97 -12.23 17.17 -1.11
N GLY A 98 -13.09 16.42 -1.80
CA GLY A 98 -13.70 15.19 -1.26
C GLY A 98 -14.68 15.44 -0.11
N VAL A 99 -15.39 16.58 -0.11
CA VAL A 99 -16.40 16.93 0.90
C VAL A 99 -17.73 17.31 0.26
N SER A 100 -18.79 17.45 1.07
CA SER A 100 -20.10 17.88 0.54
C SER A 100 -20.12 19.37 0.16
N PRO A 101 -20.92 19.80 -0.84
CA PRO A 101 -21.13 21.21 -1.13
C PRO A 101 -21.68 22.00 0.06
N SER A 102 -22.49 21.35 0.90
CA SER A 102 -22.99 21.94 2.17
C SER A 102 -21.86 22.22 3.17
N THR A 103 -20.80 21.42 3.17
CA THR A 103 -19.62 21.62 4.01
C THR A 103 -18.85 22.86 3.57
N VAL A 104 -18.55 23.00 2.28
CA VAL A 104 -17.90 24.20 1.72
C VAL A 104 -18.74 25.45 1.99
N ARG A 105 -20.06 25.37 1.77
CA ARG A 105 -20.99 26.47 2.07
C ARG A 105 -20.95 26.86 3.54
N ALA A 106 -20.94 25.90 4.47
CA ALA A 106 -20.88 26.18 5.90
C ALA A 106 -19.58 26.90 6.29
N TRP A 107 -18.45 26.52 5.67
CA TRP A 107 -17.15 27.19 5.86
C TRP A 107 -17.18 28.63 5.35
N GLU A 108 -17.60 28.85 4.10
CA GLU A 108 -17.64 30.19 3.49
C GLU A 108 -18.69 31.12 4.09
N GLN A 109 -19.61 30.60 4.91
CA GLN A 109 -20.60 31.35 5.68
C GLN A 109 -20.22 31.51 7.16
N GLY A 110 -19.16 30.84 7.63
CA GLY A 110 -18.76 30.86 9.04
C GLY A 110 -19.70 30.13 10.00
N LYS A 111 -20.61 29.29 9.48
CA LYS A 111 -21.47 28.44 10.31
C LYS A 111 -20.67 27.33 11.00
N ARG A 112 -19.59 26.88 10.35
CA ARG A 112 -18.65 25.88 10.86
C ARG A 112 -17.28 26.14 10.23
N GLY A 113 -16.20 25.88 10.95
CA GLY A 113 -14.85 25.96 10.40
C GLY A 113 -14.38 24.66 9.70
N PRO A 114 -13.38 24.74 8.81
CA PRO A 114 -12.67 23.57 8.30
C PRO A 114 -11.91 22.82 9.40
N SER A 115 -11.78 21.49 9.24
CA SER A 115 -10.96 20.67 10.14
C SER A 115 -9.47 21.05 10.01
N PRO A 116 -8.59 20.69 10.98
CA PRO A 116 -7.16 20.99 10.86
C PRO A 116 -6.52 20.51 9.56
N LEU A 117 -6.89 19.32 9.07
CA LEU A 117 -6.39 18.83 7.78
C LEU A 117 -6.87 19.73 6.62
N ALA A 118 -8.16 20.08 6.61
CA ALA A 118 -8.70 21.00 5.60
C ALA A 118 -8.03 22.38 5.69
N ARG A 119 -7.72 22.89 6.89
CA ARG A 119 -6.98 24.15 7.07
C ARG A 119 -5.59 24.09 6.45
N ARG A 120 -4.83 23.01 6.68
CA ARG A 120 -3.53 22.80 6.01
C ARG A 120 -3.71 22.81 4.49
N PHE A 121 -4.68 22.06 3.98
CA PHE A 121 -4.89 21.95 2.53
C PHE A 121 -5.31 23.26 1.87
N LEU A 122 -6.24 24.00 2.49
CA LEU A 122 -6.62 25.35 2.05
C LEU A 122 -5.43 26.31 2.09
N GLY A 123 -4.55 26.17 3.09
CA GLY A 123 -3.26 26.87 3.16
C GLY A 123 -2.35 26.54 1.98
N GLU A 124 -2.16 25.26 1.65
CA GLU A 124 -1.35 24.84 0.50
C GLU A 124 -1.93 25.33 -0.84
N ILE A 125 -3.25 25.33 -0.99
CA ILE A 125 -3.91 25.92 -2.16
C ILE A 125 -3.54 27.38 -2.32
N ARG A 126 -3.58 28.16 -1.23
CA ARG A 126 -3.23 29.58 -1.26
C ARG A 126 -1.73 29.83 -1.41
N ARG A 127 -0.89 28.92 -0.93
CA ARG A 127 0.57 29.01 -1.04
C ARG A 127 1.05 28.74 -2.46
N GLU A 128 0.46 27.75 -3.14
CA GLU A 128 0.86 27.34 -4.51
C GLU A 128 -0.35 27.19 -5.44
N PRO A 129 -1.12 28.26 -5.73
CA PRO A 129 -2.38 28.16 -6.47
C PRO A 129 -2.21 27.64 -7.90
N GLU A 130 -1.08 27.93 -8.55
CA GLU A 130 -0.79 27.44 -9.91
C GLU A 130 -0.59 25.91 -9.96
N HIS A 131 0.04 25.34 -8.92
CA HIS A 131 0.20 23.88 -8.81
C HIS A 131 -1.17 23.22 -8.78
N TRP A 132 -2.06 23.74 -7.95
CA TRP A 132 -3.40 23.19 -7.76
C TRP A 132 -4.33 23.48 -8.94
N ARG A 133 -4.22 24.63 -9.60
CA ARG A 133 -4.94 24.90 -10.86
C ARG A 133 -4.56 23.89 -11.94
N ARG A 134 -3.27 23.57 -12.09
CA ARG A 134 -2.82 22.53 -13.03
C ARG A 134 -3.37 21.15 -12.64
N ALA A 135 -3.30 20.79 -11.36
CA ALA A 135 -3.82 19.51 -10.87
C ALA A 135 -5.33 19.36 -11.13
N VAL A 136 -6.11 20.40 -10.86
CA VAL A 136 -7.55 20.47 -11.13
C VAL A 136 -7.81 20.31 -12.64
N ARG A 137 -7.16 21.12 -13.49
CA ARG A 137 -7.35 21.08 -14.95
C ARG A 137 -7.07 19.71 -15.55
N ALA A 138 -6.10 18.96 -15.02
CA ALA A 138 -5.80 17.60 -15.48
C ALA A 138 -6.94 16.60 -15.22
N HIS A 139 -7.86 16.91 -14.30
CA HIS A 139 -8.97 16.04 -13.89
C HIS A 139 -10.35 16.59 -14.23
N LEU A 140 -10.45 17.83 -14.74
CA LEU A 140 -11.69 18.38 -15.26
C LEU A 140 -12.07 17.60 -16.52
N LYS A 141 -13.16 16.84 -16.43
CA LYS A 141 -13.85 16.31 -17.61
C LYS A 141 -14.86 17.34 -18.04
N GLU A 142 -14.88 17.71 -19.32
CA GLU A 142 -15.97 18.52 -19.85
C GLU A 142 -17.27 17.72 -19.70
N GLY A 143 -18.22 18.26 -18.94
CA GLY A 143 -19.60 17.78 -18.98
C GLY A 143 -20.19 18.06 -20.35
N PRO A 144 -21.21 17.30 -20.80
CA PRO A 144 -21.86 17.61 -22.07
C PRO A 144 -22.31 19.07 -22.03
N ALA A 145 -21.93 19.85 -23.03
CA ALA A 145 -22.43 21.20 -23.24
C ALA A 145 -23.96 21.13 -23.20
N GLY A 146 -24.58 21.63 -22.13
CA GLY A 146 -26.02 21.55 -21.93
C GLY A 146 -26.76 22.32 -23.01
N GLY A 147 -27.66 21.62 -23.72
CA GLY A 147 -28.72 22.18 -24.54
C GLY A 147 -30.04 22.32 -23.77
#